data_AF-A0A176FW47-F1
#
_entry.id   AF-A0A176FW47-F1
#
_cell.length_a   1.000
_cell.length_b   1.000
_cell.length_c   1.000
_cell.angle_alpha   90.00
_cell.angle_beta   90.00
_cell.angle_gamma   90.00
#
_symmetry.space_group_name_H-M   'P 1'
#
loop_
_entity.id
_entity.type
_entity.pdbx_description
1 polymer ?
#
loop_
_entity_poly.entity_id
_entity_poly.type
_entity_poly.pdbx_seq_one_letter_code
_entity_poly.pdbx_strand_id
1 'polypeptide(L)'
;MRGAGILFALALPLAAGAEELVIEPPAEGSVSREAGLAAWERINEVVSHPRCANCHVGPDNLPMWSGPSYGETRPHGMNIDGGESRVGAEYVPCQACHAFSETGGNMGAHEAPQVADAWHLAPVEMQWFGKSSVEICRQLR
;
A
#
# COMPACT_ATOMS: atom_id res chain seq x y z
N MET A 1 51.39 39.82 14.28
CA MET A 1 50.65 38.53 14.37
C MET A 1 49.16 38.84 14.38
N ARG A 2 48.48 38.67 13.25
CA ARG A 2 47.04 38.93 13.12
C ARG A 2 46.30 37.61 13.38
N GLY A 3 45.58 37.52 14.48
CA GLY A 3 44.76 36.36 14.81
C GLY A 3 43.49 36.34 13.96
N ALA A 4 43.31 35.30 13.16
CA ALA A 4 42.07 35.05 12.43
C ALA A 4 41.07 34.40 13.39
N GLY A 5 39.99 35.12 13.74
CA GLY A 5 38.86 34.57 14.49
C GLY A 5 37.96 33.75 13.56
N ILE A 6 37.80 32.47 13.85
CA ILE A 6 36.86 31.58 13.16
C ILE A 6 35.46 31.83 13.71
N LEU A 7 34.58 32.42 12.90
CA LEU A 7 33.15 32.53 13.18
C LEU A 7 32.47 31.18 12.85
N PHE A 8 32.04 30.46 13.88
CA PHE A 8 31.15 29.31 13.71
C PHE A 8 29.72 29.81 13.50
N ALA A 9 29.20 29.66 12.27
CA ALA A 9 27.79 29.84 11.99
C ALA A 9 27.01 28.63 12.54
N LEU A 10 26.19 28.85 13.56
CA LEU A 10 25.22 27.87 14.06
C LEU A 10 24.09 27.73 13.04
N ALA A 11 24.15 26.67 12.22
CA ALA A 11 23.01 26.26 11.41
C ALA A 11 21.95 25.63 12.34
N LEU A 12 20.82 26.30 12.51
CA LEU A 12 19.65 25.70 13.16
C LEU A 12 19.03 24.67 12.20
N PRO A 13 18.85 23.40 12.61
CA PRO A 13 18.13 22.44 11.80
C PRO A 13 16.65 22.83 11.78
N LEU A 14 16.10 23.06 10.59
CA LEU A 14 14.66 23.10 10.37
C LEU A 14 14.14 21.67 10.54
N ALA A 15 13.63 21.34 11.72
CA ALA A 15 12.87 20.11 11.92
C ALA A 15 11.49 20.31 11.29
N ALA A 16 11.24 19.69 10.14
CA ALA A 16 9.89 19.50 9.63
C ALA A 16 9.16 18.57 10.61
N GLY A 17 8.25 19.11 11.41
CA GLY A 17 7.43 18.32 12.31
C GLY A 17 6.52 17.40 11.50
N ALA A 18 6.59 16.10 11.74
CA ALA A 18 5.53 15.18 11.37
C ALA A 18 4.31 15.54 12.23
N GLU A 19 3.26 16.06 11.61
CA GLU A 19 2.01 16.33 12.33
C GLU A 19 1.35 15.00 12.66
N GLU A 20 1.11 14.76 13.95
CA GLU A 20 0.50 13.51 14.42
C GLU A 20 -0.97 13.45 13.98
N LEU A 21 -1.31 12.43 13.20
CA LEU A 21 -2.65 12.22 12.68
C LEU A 21 -3.56 11.76 13.84
N VAL A 22 -4.35 12.68 14.40
CA VAL A 22 -5.37 12.34 15.39
C VAL A 22 -6.66 11.95 14.67
N ILE A 23 -7.01 10.65 14.71
CA ILE A 23 -8.31 10.16 14.22
C ILE A 23 -9.31 10.20 15.36
N GLU A 24 -10.28 11.10 15.29
CA GLU A 24 -11.42 11.14 16.22
C GLU A 24 -12.61 10.37 15.61
N PRO A 25 -12.86 9.12 16.02
CA PRO A 25 -14.02 8.38 15.52
C PRO A 25 -15.32 9.03 16.02
N PRO A 26 -16.41 8.97 15.24
CA PRO A 26 -17.71 9.44 15.69
C PRO A 26 -18.18 8.63 16.91
N ALA A 27 -18.94 9.26 17.81
CA ALA A 27 -19.50 8.59 18.97
C ALA A 27 -20.35 7.38 18.56
N GLU A 28 -20.32 6.31 19.36
CA GLU A 28 -21.09 5.10 19.06
C GLU A 28 -22.58 5.41 18.90
N GLY A 29 -23.18 4.91 17.81
CA GLY A 29 -24.59 5.17 17.47
C GLY A 29 -24.91 6.57 16.93
N SER A 30 -23.93 7.48 16.81
CA SER A 30 -24.16 8.84 16.28
C SER A 30 -24.26 8.91 14.75
N VAL A 31 -23.81 7.88 14.05
CA VAL A 31 -23.81 7.81 12.58
C VAL A 31 -25.06 7.07 12.11
N SER A 32 -25.85 7.70 11.22
CA SER A 32 -27.00 7.03 10.61
C SER A 32 -26.57 5.89 9.70
N ARG A 33 -27.48 4.95 9.42
CA ARG A 33 -27.20 3.84 8.50
C ARG A 33 -26.84 4.33 7.11
N GLU A 34 -27.54 5.35 6.62
CA GLU A 34 -27.30 5.95 5.30
C GLU A 34 -25.90 6.57 5.22
N ALA A 35 -25.48 7.29 6.26
CA ALA A 35 -24.14 7.87 6.33
C ALA A 35 -23.05 6.79 6.41
N GLY A 36 -23.28 5.73 7.17
CA GLY A 36 -22.37 4.58 7.25
C GLY A 36 -22.21 3.87 5.91
N LEU A 37 -23.30 3.67 5.16
CA LEU A 37 -23.25 3.07 3.83
C LEU A 37 -22.52 3.95 2.81
N ALA A 38 -22.74 5.28 2.85
CA ALA A 38 -22.01 6.21 1.98
C ALA A 38 -20.50 6.28 2.31
N ALA A 39 -20.13 6.11 3.58
CA ALA A 39 -18.72 5.97 3.97
C ALA A 39 -18.14 4.63 3.46
N TRP A 40 -18.90 3.53 3.61
CA TRP A 40 -18.50 2.22 3.12
C TRP A 40 -18.28 2.19 1.61
N GLU A 41 -19.13 2.86 0.82
CA GLU A 41 -18.98 2.91 -0.63
C GLU A 41 -17.61 3.46 -1.06
N ARG A 42 -17.16 4.54 -0.42
CA ARG A 42 -15.82 5.13 -0.66
C ARG A 42 -14.68 4.18 -0.24
N ILE A 43 -14.85 3.48 0.88
CA ILE A 43 -13.87 2.48 1.33
C ILE A 43 -13.80 1.34 0.32
N ASN A 44 -14.96 0.81 -0.08
CA ASN A 44 -15.10 -0.29 -1.02
C ASN A 44 -14.45 0.04 -2.37
N GLU A 45 -14.62 1.26 -2.88
CA GLU A 45 -13.95 1.73 -4.10
C GLU A 45 -12.43 1.53 -4.02
N VAL A 46 -11.81 1.87 -2.89
CA VAL A 46 -10.36 1.71 -2.70
C VAL A 46 -9.96 0.24 -2.57
N VAL A 47 -10.56 -0.49 -1.63
CA VAL A 47 -10.11 -1.86 -1.30
C VAL A 47 -10.41 -2.87 -2.41
N SER A 48 -11.43 -2.60 -3.24
CA SER A 48 -11.74 -3.41 -4.44
C SER A 48 -10.98 -2.96 -5.69
N HIS A 49 -10.31 -1.80 -5.66
CA HIS A 49 -9.54 -1.31 -6.80
C HIS A 49 -8.39 -2.29 -7.10
N PRO A 50 -8.08 -2.58 -8.38
CA PRO A 50 -6.98 -3.47 -8.77
C PRO A 50 -5.63 -3.11 -8.14
N ARG A 51 -5.36 -1.81 -7.90
CA ARG A 51 -4.15 -1.36 -7.18
C ARG A 51 -4.00 -1.98 -5.79
N CYS A 52 -5.10 -2.22 -5.08
CA CYS A 52 -5.12 -2.77 -3.74
C CYS A 52 -5.41 -4.28 -3.78
N ALA A 53 -6.51 -4.66 -4.43
CA ALA A 53 -6.98 -6.04 -4.46
C ALA A 53 -5.95 -7.01 -5.04
N ASN A 54 -5.18 -6.62 -6.07
CA ASN A 54 -4.21 -7.51 -6.73
C ASN A 54 -3.08 -8.01 -5.81
N CYS A 55 -2.79 -7.33 -4.71
CA CYS A 55 -1.79 -7.75 -3.72
C CYS A 55 -2.41 -8.29 -2.43
N HIS A 56 -3.74 -8.12 -2.27
CA HIS A 56 -4.53 -8.64 -1.17
C HIS A 56 -5.14 -9.99 -1.55
N VAL A 57 -4.28 -11.01 -1.57
CA VAL A 57 -4.58 -12.35 -2.10
C VAL A 57 -4.63 -13.40 -1.00
N GLY A 58 -5.20 -14.55 -1.32
CA GLY A 58 -5.50 -15.60 -0.36
C GLY A 58 -4.29 -16.47 0.00
N PRO A 59 -4.56 -17.66 0.56
CA PRO A 59 -3.53 -18.64 0.93
C PRO A 59 -2.82 -19.30 -0.28
N ASP A 60 -3.29 -19.04 -1.50
CA ASP A 60 -2.59 -19.44 -2.73
C ASP A 60 -1.34 -18.60 -3.00
N ASN A 61 -1.19 -17.45 -2.31
CA ASN A 61 -0.03 -16.56 -2.38
C ASN A 61 0.24 -15.98 -3.77
N LEU A 62 -0.74 -15.99 -4.68
CA LEU A 62 -0.57 -15.53 -6.06
C LEU A 62 -1.09 -14.10 -6.23
N PRO A 63 -0.21 -13.08 -6.38
CA PRO A 63 -0.64 -11.75 -6.76
C PRO A 63 -1.27 -11.77 -8.15
N MET A 64 -2.14 -10.81 -8.43
CA MET A 64 -2.93 -10.79 -9.66
C MET A 64 -2.60 -9.60 -10.54
N TRP A 65 -2.79 -9.75 -11.85
CA TRP A 65 -2.92 -8.65 -12.79
C TRP A 65 -4.36 -8.59 -13.25
N SER A 66 -5.04 -7.52 -12.88
CA SER A 66 -6.44 -7.24 -13.22
C SER A 66 -6.65 -5.74 -13.45
N GLY A 67 -7.81 -5.38 -13.98
CA GLY A 67 -8.21 -3.99 -14.21
C GLY A 67 -8.03 -3.54 -15.66
N PRO A 68 -8.43 -2.28 -15.96
CA PRO A 68 -8.59 -1.80 -17.34
C PRO A 68 -7.31 -1.88 -18.18
N SER A 69 -6.14 -1.73 -17.56
CA SER A 69 -4.85 -1.78 -18.26
C SER A 69 -4.47 -3.20 -18.69
N TYR A 70 -4.86 -4.24 -17.95
CA TYR A 70 -4.39 -5.62 -18.19
C TYR A 70 -5.35 -6.47 -19.04
N GLY A 71 -6.55 -5.98 -19.32
CA GLY A 71 -7.58 -6.71 -20.07
C GLY A 71 -8.14 -7.88 -19.27
N GLU A 72 -7.61 -9.08 -19.50
CA GLU A 72 -8.03 -10.27 -18.77
C GLU A 72 -7.32 -10.41 -17.42
N THR A 73 -8.09 -10.88 -16.43
CA THR A 73 -7.55 -11.19 -15.11
C THR A 73 -6.68 -12.43 -15.18
N ARG A 74 -5.45 -12.34 -14.66
CA ARG A 74 -4.50 -13.45 -14.61
C ARG A 74 -3.55 -13.32 -13.43
N PRO A 75 -2.90 -14.41 -12.99
CA PRO A 75 -1.79 -14.31 -12.04
C PRO A 75 -0.71 -13.36 -12.55
N HIS A 76 0.01 -12.74 -11.60
CA HIS A 76 1.19 -11.95 -11.87
C HIS A 76 2.15 -12.74 -12.77
N GLY A 77 2.75 -12.06 -13.75
CA GLY A 77 3.74 -12.68 -14.63
C GLY A 77 4.99 -13.14 -13.90
N MET A 78 5.91 -13.77 -14.64
CA MET A 78 7.17 -14.29 -14.11
C MET A 78 6.99 -15.41 -13.06
N ASN A 79 5.76 -15.93 -12.92
CA ASN A 79 5.41 -17.01 -11.99
C ASN A 79 5.85 -16.71 -10.55
N ILE A 80 5.67 -15.45 -10.12
CA ILE A 80 5.98 -15.01 -8.76
C ILE A 80 4.81 -15.33 -7.84
N ASP A 81 5.14 -15.84 -6.66
CA ASP A 81 4.24 -15.96 -5.52
C ASP A 81 4.85 -15.26 -4.29
N GLY A 82 4.07 -15.10 -3.22
CA GLY A 82 4.51 -14.43 -2.00
C GLY A 82 5.49 -15.25 -1.15
N GLY A 83 5.62 -16.55 -1.36
CA GLY A 83 6.31 -17.47 -0.47
C GLY A 83 5.67 -17.54 0.92
N GLU A 84 6.30 -18.27 1.84
CA GLU A 84 5.88 -18.29 3.26
C GLU A 84 6.02 -16.92 3.93
N SER A 85 7.06 -16.17 3.52
CA SER A 85 7.39 -14.84 4.06
C SER A 85 6.48 -13.72 3.58
N ARG A 86 5.70 -13.96 2.52
CA ARG A 86 4.90 -12.95 1.80
C ARG A 86 5.71 -11.80 1.16
N VAL A 87 7.05 -11.90 1.10
CA VAL A 87 7.93 -10.88 0.48
C VAL A 87 8.35 -11.22 -0.95
N GLY A 88 7.84 -12.32 -1.51
CA GLY A 88 8.19 -12.83 -2.83
C GLY A 88 8.68 -14.28 -2.76
N ALA A 89 8.99 -14.85 -3.92
CA ALA A 89 9.52 -16.21 -4.02
C ALA A 89 10.92 -16.30 -3.39
N GLU A 90 11.32 -17.50 -2.95
CA GLU A 90 12.53 -17.75 -2.15
C GLU A 90 13.80 -17.03 -2.66
N TYR A 91 14.01 -17.00 -3.98
CA TYR A 91 15.18 -16.36 -4.60
C TYR A 91 14.85 -15.09 -5.40
N VAL A 92 13.58 -14.66 -5.41
CA VAL A 92 13.09 -13.51 -6.17
C VAL A 92 12.15 -12.67 -5.31
N PRO A 93 12.69 -11.77 -4.46
CA PRO A 93 11.87 -10.90 -3.63
C PRO A 93 11.13 -9.88 -4.50
N CYS A 94 9.96 -9.42 -4.06
CA CYS A 94 9.15 -8.44 -4.78
C CYS A 94 9.92 -7.16 -5.12
N GLN A 95 10.82 -6.73 -4.22
CA GLN A 95 11.64 -5.52 -4.39
C GLN A 95 12.62 -5.58 -5.57
N ALA A 96 12.92 -6.78 -6.10
CA ALA A 96 13.74 -6.91 -7.30
C ALA A 96 13.12 -6.21 -8.52
N CYS A 97 11.79 -6.04 -8.55
CA CYS A 97 11.07 -5.27 -9.56
C CYS A 97 10.36 -4.05 -8.97
N HIS A 98 9.77 -4.18 -7.79
CA HIS A 98 9.02 -3.12 -7.10
C HIS A 98 9.95 -2.19 -6.30
N ALA A 99 11.04 -1.72 -6.91
CA ALA A 99 12.03 -0.90 -6.22
C ALA A 99 11.46 0.48 -5.81
N PHE A 100 11.82 0.93 -4.62
CA PHE A 100 11.54 2.29 -4.16
C PHE A 100 12.63 3.27 -4.62
N SER A 101 12.23 4.51 -4.91
CA SER A 101 13.15 5.61 -5.21
C SER A 101 12.52 6.93 -4.75
N GLU A 102 13.26 7.68 -3.92
CA GLU A 102 12.86 9.00 -3.42
C GLU A 102 12.67 10.04 -4.54
N THR A 103 13.37 9.86 -5.67
CA THR A 103 13.25 10.73 -6.84
C THR A 103 12.15 10.27 -7.81
N GLY A 104 11.39 9.23 -7.43
CA GLY A 104 10.37 8.60 -8.25
C GLY A 104 10.91 7.51 -9.18
N GLY A 105 10.01 6.87 -9.93
CA GLY A 105 10.29 5.74 -10.82
C GLY A 105 9.08 4.82 -10.98
N ASN A 106 9.14 3.89 -11.92
CA ASN A 106 8.05 2.95 -12.22
C ASN A 106 6.69 3.64 -12.47
N MET A 107 6.69 4.73 -13.24
CA MET A 107 5.53 5.59 -13.51
C MET A 107 4.84 5.27 -14.85
N GLY A 108 5.44 4.42 -15.67
CA GLY A 108 4.92 3.98 -16.95
C GLY A 108 3.82 2.93 -16.82
N ALA A 109 3.05 2.76 -17.89
CA ALA A 109 2.07 1.68 -17.95
C ALA A 109 2.77 0.32 -17.82
N HIS A 110 2.23 -0.56 -16.98
CA HIS A 110 2.76 -1.91 -16.72
C HIS A 110 4.13 -1.96 -16.03
N GLU A 111 4.66 -0.83 -15.56
CA GLU A 111 5.81 -0.83 -14.67
C GLU A 111 5.39 -1.30 -13.27
N ALA A 112 6.30 -1.98 -12.57
CA ALA A 112 6.00 -2.53 -11.24
C ALA A 112 5.80 -1.42 -10.22
N PRO A 113 4.63 -1.31 -9.55
CA PRO A 113 4.40 -0.26 -8.55
C PRO A 113 5.53 -0.17 -7.53
N GLN A 114 5.98 1.03 -7.19
CA GLN A 114 6.96 1.19 -6.13
C GLN A 114 6.38 0.72 -4.79
N VAL A 115 7.17 -0.02 -4.01
CA VAL A 115 6.81 -0.42 -2.65
C VAL A 115 7.91 -0.06 -1.67
N ALA A 116 7.55 0.32 -0.44
CA ALA A 116 8.51 0.67 0.59
C ALA A 116 9.41 -0.52 0.99
N ASP A 117 10.55 -0.24 1.63
CA ASP A 117 11.64 -1.21 1.84
C ASP A 117 11.29 -2.42 2.73
N ALA A 118 10.15 -2.35 3.44
CA ALA A 118 9.63 -3.42 4.30
C ALA A 118 8.32 -4.03 3.77
N TRP A 119 8.02 -3.87 2.48
CA TRP A 119 6.75 -4.30 1.92
C TRP A 119 6.64 -5.82 1.73
N HIS A 120 5.45 -6.34 2.01
CA HIS A 120 5.04 -7.71 1.79
C HIS A 120 3.57 -7.74 1.37
N LEU A 121 3.11 -8.85 0.81
CA LEU A 121 1.67 -9.06 0.59
C LEU A 121 0.94 -8.98 1.94
N ALA A 122 -0.31 -8.52 1.90
CA ALA A 122 -1.15 -8.46 3.07
C ALA A 122 -1.36 -9.86 3.69
N PRO A 123 -1.68 -9.95 5.01
CA PRO A 123 -2.09 -11.20 5.63
C PRO A 123 -3.26 -11.86 4.87
N VAL A 124 -3.33 -13.19 4.91
CA VAL A 124 -4.33 -13.96 4.14
C VAL A 124 -5.77 -13.64 4.54
N GLU A 125 -5.97 -13.22 5.78
CA GLU A 125 -7.26 -12.79 6.33
C GLU A 125 -7.77 -11.51 5.64
N MET A 126 -6.86 -10.72 5.07
CA MET A 126 -7.16 -9.53 4.26
C MET A 126 -7.18 -9.83 2.77
N GLN A 127 -7.59 -11.04 2.36
CA GLN A 127 -7.87 -11.32 0.96
C GLN A 127 -9.05 -10.48 0.49
N TRP A 128 -8.79 -9.53 -0.41
CA TRP A 128 -9.78 -8.68 -1.06
C TRP A 128 -9.99 -9.08 -2.52
N PHE A 129 -8.98 -9.67 -3.15
CA PHE A 129 -9.09 -10.14 -4.53
C PHE A 129 -10.23 -11.14 -4.68
N GLY A 130 -11.14 -10.86 -5.63
CA GLY A 130 -12.29 -11.71 -5.93
C GLY A 130 -13.38 -11.75 -4.85
N LYS A 131 -13.26 -10.93 -3.78
CA LYS A 131 -14.29 -10.83 -2.75
C LYS A 131 -15.36 -9.81 -3.11
N SER A 132 -16.59 -10.09 -2.70
CA SER A 132 -17.70 -9.15 -2.77
C SER A 132 -17.56 -8.04 -1.73
N SER A 133 -18.25 -6.91 -1.97
CA SER A 133 -18.26 -5.79 -1.03
C SER A 133 -18.67 -6.20 0.39
N VAL A 134 -19.67 -7.08 0.53
CA VAL A 134 -20.15 -7.53 1.84
C VAL A 134 -19.12 -8.42 2.55
N GLU A 135 -18.36 -9.23 1.81
CA GLU A 135 -17.28 -10.03 2.39
C GLU A 135 -16.16 -9.15 2.93
N ILE A 136 -15.72 -8.15 2.17
CA ILE A 136 -14.67 -7.22 2.61
C ILE A 136 -15.17 -6.36 3.78
N CYS A 137 -16.43 -5.91 3.76
CA CYS A 137 -17.04 -5.16 4.87
C CYS A 137 -16.96 -5.93 6.19
N ARG A 138 -17.15 -7.26 6.16
CA ARG A 138 -17.05 -8.10 7.36
C ARG A 138 -15.63 -8.24 7.88
N GLN A 139 -14.61 -8.10 7.02
CA GLN A 139 -13.20 -8.13 7.43
C GLN A 139 -12.76 -6.82 8.09
N LEU A 140 -13.35 -5.68 7.71
CA LEU A 140 -12.90 -4.34 8.10
C LEU A 140 -13.73 -3.66 9.20
N ARG A 141 -14.87 -4.24 9.58
CA ARG A 141 -15.78 -3.67 10.60
C ARG A 141 -15.31 -3.90 12.03
#